data_AF-A0A060YDQ6-F1
#
_entry.id   AF-A0A060YDQ6-F1
#
_cell.length_a   1.000
_cell.length_b   1.000
_cell.length_c   1.000
_cell.angle_alpha   90.00
_cell.angle_beta   90.00
_cell.angle_gamma   90.00
#
_symmetry.space_group_name_H-M   'P 1'
#
loop_
_entity.id
_entity.type
_entity.pdbx_description
1 polymer ?
#
loop_
_entity_poly.entity_id
_entity_poly.type
_entity_poly.pdbx_seq_one_letter_code
_entity_poly.pdbx_strand_id
1 'polypeptide(L)'
;MNIVNEIYHDESLGVHINVVLVRMIMLGYAKSISLIERGNPSRSLENVCRWAFVQQKADHDHSEHHDHAIFLTRQGFGPTGMQGYAPVTGMCHTVRSCTLNHEDGFSSAFVVAHETGHVLGMEHDGQGNRCGDETAMGSVMAPLVQAAFHRYHWSMCSGQELKRYIHSYDCLLDDPFKHDWPQLPELPGINYSMDEQCRFDFGVGYKICTSVSLVSDIV
;
A
#
# COMPACT_ATOMS: atom_id res chain seq x y z
N MET A 1 -7.24 3.42 -0.01
CA MET A 1 -6.30 4.53 0.24
C MET A 1 -6.41 5.13 1.63
N ASN A 2 -7.61 5.37 2.18
CA ASN A 2 -7.72 5.88 3.57
C ASN A 2 -6.97 4.99 4.58
N ILE A 3 -7.18 3.67 4.53
CA ILE A 3 -6.44 2.71 5.38
C ILE A 3 -4.92 2.82 5.20
N VAL A 4 -4.43 3.02 3.97
CA VAL A 4 -3.00 3.18 3.70
C VAL A 4 -2.48 4.45 4.38
N ASN A 5 -3.21 5.56 4.27
CA ASN A 5 -2.87 6.80 4.96
C ASN A 5 -2.82 6.61 6.48
N GLU A 6 -3.82 5.94 7.07
CA GLU A 6 -3.84 5.62 8.50
C GLU A 6 -2.64 4.76 8.93
N ILE A 7 -2.24 3.76 8.13
CA ILE A 7 -1.04 2.97 8.42
C ILE A 7 0.21 3.86 8.45
N TYR A 8 0.37 4.80 7.52
CA TYR A 8 1.49 5.75 7.50
C TYR A 8 1.42 6.84 8.59
N HIS A 9 0.25 7.03 9.21
CA HIS A 9 0.06 7.91 10.36
C HIS A 9 0.33 7.23 11.70
N ASP A 10 0.55 5.91 11.72
CA ASP A 10 0.89 5.19 12.94
C ASP A 10 2.20 5.72 13.56
N GLU A 11 2.15 6.05 14.85
CA GLU A 11 3.25 6.72 15.57
C GLU A 11 4.55 5.90 15.56
N SER A 12 4.46 4.57 15.43
CA SER A 12 5.63 3.69 15.40
C SER A 12 6.56 3.94 14.20
N LEU A 13 6.07 4.55 13.11
CA LEU A 13 6.91 4.94 11.97
C LEU A 13 7.96 5.99 12.36
N GLY A 14 7.60 6.87 13.31
CA GLY A 14 8.47 7.93 13.80
C GLY A 14 8.82 9.02 12.77
N VAL A 15 8.06 9.09 11.67
CA VAL A 15 8.09 10.13 10.63
C VAL A 15 6.64 10.35 10.18
N HIS A 16 6.25 11.61 9.97
CA HIS A 16 4.91 11.93 9.47
C HIS A 16 4.89 11.90 7.95
N ILE A 17 4.10 11.00 7.37
CA ILE A 17 3.86 10.89 5.93
C ILE A 17 2.37 11.00 5.68
N ASN A 18 1.96 11.87 4.76
CA ASN A 18 0.59 11.96 4.28
C ASN A 18 0.48 11.25 2.93
N VAL A 19 -0.46 10.32 2.79
CA VAL A 19 -0.73 9.62 1.53
C VAL A 19 -1.93 10.25 0.85
N VAL A 20 -1.69 10.78 -0.35
CA VAL A 20 -2.60 11.72 -0.99
C VAL A 20 -2.98 11.20 -2.38
N LEU A 21 -4.28 11.06 -2.64
CA LEU A 21 -4.77 10.63 -3.94
C LEU A 21 -5.00 11.85 -4.84
N VAL A 22 -4.10 12.07 -5.80
CA VAL A 22 -4.22 13.16 -6.79
C VAL A 22 -4.93 12.72 -8.09
N ARG A 23 -4.89 11.43 -8.43
CA ARG A 23 -5.46 10.90 -9.67
C ARG A 23 -5.82 9.42 -9.57
N MET A 24 -6.94 9.02 -10.16
CA MET A 24 -7.34 7.62 -10.32
C MET A 24 -7.63 7.32 -11.79
N ILE A 25 -7.06 6.21 -12.30
CA ILE A 25 -7.23 5.78 -13.70
C ILE A 25 -7.79 4.35 -13.72
N MET A 26 -8.98 4.19 -14.29
CA MET A 26 -9.57 2.88 -14.54
C MET A 26 -9.12 2.35 -15.90
N LEU A 27 -8.41 1.22 -15.91
CA LEU A 27 -7.94 0.61 -17.14
C LEU A 27 -8.99 -0.30 -17.77
N GLY A 28 -9.14 -0.19 -19.09
CA GLY A 28 -9.90 -1.15 -19.87
C GLY A 28 -9.22 -2.53 -19.89
N TYR A 29 -10.02 -3.58 -20.06
CA TYR A 29 -9.60 -4.98 -20.02
C TYR A 29 -8.35 -5.28 -20.88
N ALA A 30 -8.35 -4.85 -22.15
CA ALA A 30 -7.24 -5.09 -23.07
C ALA A 30 -5.92 -4.47 -22.57
N LYS A 31 -5.98 -3.26 -22.01
CA LYS A 31 -4.79 -2.59 -21.46
C LYS A 31 -4.32 -3.27 -20.18
N SER A 32 -5.24 -3.63 -19.29
CA SER A 32 -4.93 -4.33 -18.04
C SER A 32 -4.17 -5.65 -18.28
N ILE A 33 -4.62 -6.47 -19.24
CA ILE A 33 -3.92 -7.72 -19.59
C ILE A 33 -2.55 -7.44 -20.22
N SER A 34 -2.42 -6.40 -21.04
CA SER A 34 -1.13 -6.09 -21.69
C SER A 34 -0.02 -5.68 -20.72
N LEU A 35 -0.37 -5.25 -19.51
CA LEU A 35 0.60 -4.82 -18.50
C LEU A 35 1.08 -5.97 -17.61
N ILE A 36 0.30 -7.05 -17.49
CA ILE A 36 0.57 -8.17 -16.60
C ILE A 36 1.10 -9.37 -17.38
N GLU A 37 2.35 -9.74 -17.11
CA GLU A 37 2.96 -10.96 -17.64
C GLU A 37 2.86 -12.08 -16.61
N ARG A 38 1.98 -13.05 -16.87
CA ARG A 38 1.69 -14.14 -15.93
C ARG A 38 2.97 -14.91 -15.58
N GLY A 39 3.27 -15.01 -14.28
CA GLY A 39 4.42 -15.73 -13.76
C GLY A 39 5.73 -14.96 -13.86
N ASN A 40 5.71 -13.69 -14.29
CA ASN A 40 6.87 -12.82 -14.37
C ASN A 40 6.59 -11.49 -13.64
N PRO A 41 6.76 -11.46 -12.30
CA PRO A 41 6.45 -10.28 -11.49
C PRO A 41 7.36 -9.10 -11.82
N SER A 42 8.64 -9.38 -12.11
CA SER A 42 9.62 -8.35 -12.49
C SER A 42 9.22 -7.64 -13.80
N ARG A 43 8.86 -8.41 -14.83
CA ARG A 43 8.42 -7.85 -16.10
C ARG A 43 7.07 -7.14 -15.99
N SER A 44 6.15 -7.66 -15.18
CA SER A 44 4.87 -7.01 -14.90
C SER A 44 5.06 -5.65 -14.24
N LEU A 45 5.92 -5.56 -13.22
CA LEU A 45 6.27 -4.30 -12.57
C LEU A 45 6.93 -3.34 -13.57
N GLU A 46 7.91 -3.80 -14.37
CA GLU A 46 8.56 -2.97 -15.40
C GLU A 46 7.54 -2.35 -16.37
N ASN A 47 6.56 -3.14 -16.84
CA ASN A 47 5.51 -2.69 -17.73
C ASN A 47 4.60 -1.64 -17.07
N VAL A 48 4.19 -1.89 -15.83
CA VAL A 48 3.34 -1.00 -15.03
C VAL A 48 4.05 0.33 -14.77
N CYS A 49 5.29 0.29 -14.33
CA CYS A 49 6.09 1.48 -14.02
C CYS A 49 6.36 2.34 -15.27
N ARG A 50 6.69 1.70 -16.40
CA ARG A 50 6.80 2.42 -17.68
C ARG A 50 5.49 3.04 -18.11
N TRP A 51 4.37 2.33 -17.92
CA TRP A 51 3.06 2.87 -18.24
C TRP A 51 2.71 4.07 -17.36
N ALA A 52 2.97 3.99 -16.05
CA ALA A 52 2.78 5.09 -15.11
C ALA A 52 3.62 6.32 -15.50
N PHE A 53 4.90 6.12 -15.85
CA PHE A 53 5.76 7.18 -16.39
C PHE A 53 5.15 7.88 -17.61
N VAL A 54 4.56 7.12 -18.55
CA VAL A 54 3.87 7.71 -19.72
C VAL A 54 2.61 8.48 -19.33
N GLN A 55 1.96 8.16 -18.20
CA GLN A 55 0.79 8.90 -17.71
C GLN A 55 1.16 10.19 -16.96
N GLN A 56 2.44 10.38 -16.61
CA GLN A 56 2.90 11.50 -15.78
C GLN A 56 2.71 12.84 -16.48
N LYS A 57 2.38 13.87 -15.69
CA LYS A 57 2.35 15.26 -16.14
C LYS A 57 3.76 15.85 -16.09
N ALA A 58 4.21 16.38 -17.22
CA ALA A 58 5.54 16.97 -17.32
C ALA A 58 5.71 18.24 -16.48
N ASP A 59 4.60 18.96 -16.26
CA ASP A 59 4.55 20.10 -15.35
C ASP A 59 4.37 19.59 -13.91
N HIS A 60 5.33 19.93 -13.05
CA HIS A 60 5.33 19.56 -11.63
C HIS A 60 4.23 20.28 -10.85
N ASP A 61 3.82 21.48 -11.28
CA ASP A 61 2.75 22.24 -10.63
C ASP A 61 1.35 21.79 -11.09
N HIS A 62 1.25 20.79 -11.97
CA HIS A 62 -0.03 20.27 -12.44
C HIS A 62 -0.71 19.48 -11.32
N SER A 63 -1.99 19.71 -11.08
CA SER A 63 -2.82 19.01 -10.06
C SER A 63 -2.96 17.49 -10.20
N GLU A 64 -2.38 16.90 -11.25
CA GLU A 64 -2.39 15.46 -11.55
C GLU A 64 -0.96 14.91 -11.64
N HIS A 65 0.05 15.74 -11.37
CA HIS A 65 1.41 15.29 -11.12
C HIS A 65 1.42 14.43 -9.85
N HIS A 66 2.15 13.32 -9.88
CA HIS A 66 2.17 12.36 -8.77
C HIS A 66 3.60 11.90 -8.49
N ASP A 67 3.93 11.71 -7.22
CA ASP A 67 5.27 11.23 -6.85
C ASP A 67 5.39 9.71 -6.92
N HIS A 68 4.27 9.02 -6.76
CA HIS A 68 4.20 7.58 -6.63
C HIS A 68 2.96 6.99 -7.29
N ALA A 69 3.13 5.90 -8.06
CA ALA A 69 2.04 5.21 -8.74
C ALA A 69 1.73 3.84 -8.12
N ILE A 70 0.49 3.63 -7.70
CA ILE A 70 0.03 2.35 -7.14
C ILE A 70 -0.84 1.64 -8.17
N PHE A 71 -0.41 0.46 -8.61
CA PHE A 71 -1.20 -0.38 -9.52
C PHE A 71 -1.87 -1.51 -8.75
N LEU A 72 -3.19 -1.63 -8.92
CA LEU A 72 -4.00 -2.69 -8.31
C LEU A 72 -4.47 -3.66 -9.39
N THR A 73 -4.34 -4.97 -9.14
CA THR A 73 -4.80 -5.99 -10.08
C THR A 73 -5.31 -7.25 -9.39
N ARG A 74 -6.38 -7.83 -9.92
CA ARG A 74 -6.83 -9.19 -9.54
C ARG A 74 -6.15 -10.29 -10.37
N GLN A 75 -5.27 -9.93 -11.30
CA GLN A 75 -4.52 -10.89 -12.11
C GLN A 75 -3.28 -11.37 -11.34
N GLY A 76 -3.04 -12.68 -11.33
CA GLY A 76 -1.79 -13.24 -10.79
C GLY A 76 -0.60 -12.89 -11.68
N PHE A 77 0.36 -12.13 -11.15
CA PHE A 77 1.60 -11.74 -11.83
C PHE A 77 2.83 -12.53 -11.34
N GLY A 78 2.76 -13.14 -10.16
CA GLY A 78 3.86 -13.87 -9.51
C GLY A 78 3.54 -15.31 -9.14
N PRO A 79 4.42 -15.98 -8.38
CA PRO A 79 4.13 -17.28 -7.79
C PRO A 79 2.91 -17.21 -6.85
N THR A 80 2.26 -18.35 -6.63
CA THR A 80 1.08 -18.45 -5.75
C THR A 80 1.39 -17.86 -4.37
N GLY A 81 0.55 -16.93 -3.91
CA GLY A 81 0.71 -16.26 -2.61
C GLY A 81 1.49 -14.93 -2.67
N MET A 82 2.12 -14.59 -3.81
CA MET A 82 2.70 -13.25 -3.98
C MET A 82 1.59 -12.22 -4.09
N GLN A 83 1.60 -11.25 -3.17
CA GLN A 83 0.59 -10.19 -3.12
C GLN A 83 1.12 -8.85 -3.64
N GLY A 84 2.42 -8.59 -3.62
CA GLY A 84 2.98 -7.33 -4.06
C GLY A 84 4.36 -7.49 -4.69
N TYR A 85 4.77 -6.46 -5.43
CA TYR A 85 6.13 -6.31 -5.92
C TYR A 85 6.48 -4.84 -6.14
N ALA A 86 7.63 -4.43 -5.63
CA ALA A 86 8.10 -3.05 -5.68
C ALA A 86 9.62 -2.95 -5.82
N PRO A 87 10.14 -1.85 -6.42
CA PRO A 87 11.56 -1.54 -6.36
C PRO A 87 11.92 -0.92 -5.01
N VAL A 88 12.97 -1.41 -4.37
CA VAL A 88 13.51 -0.75 -3.17
C VAL A 88 14.14 0.59 -3.54
N THR A 89 13.95 1.62 -2.71
CA THR A 89 14.47 3.00 -2.90
C THR A 89 14.07 3.63 -4.24
N GLY A 90 12.82 3.41 -4.67
CA GLY A 90 12.28 3.93 -5.92
C GLY A 90 11.63 5.32 -5.82
N MET A 91 11.41 5.86 -4.62
CA MET A 91 10.68 7.12 -4.44
C MET A 91 11.38 8.29 -5.13
N CYS A 92 10.61 9.22 -5.70
CA CYS A 92 11.07 10.32 -6.55
C CYS A 92 11.83 9.92 -7.83
N HIS A 93 12.03 8.63 -8.10
CA HIS A 93 12.64 8.19 -9.35
C HIS A 93 11.60 8.09 -10.46
N THR A 94 11.85 8.77 -11.57
CA THR A 94 10.91 8.94 -12.71
C THR A 94 10.25 7.66 -13.21
N VAL A 95 10.98 6.55 -13.26
CA VAL A 95 10.46 5.25 -13.75
C VAL A 95 10.37 4.18 -12.65
N ARG A 96 10.79 4.47 -11.41
CA ARG A 96 10.84 3.45 -10.34
C ARG A 96 9.92 3.79 -9.16
N SER A 97 9.29 4.96 -9.12
CA SER A 97 8.32 5.26 -8.07
C SER A 97 6.95 4.66 -8.38
N CYS A 98 6.85 3.34 -8.21
CA CYS A 98 5.67 2.55 -8.57
C CYS A 98 5.58 1.26 -7.77
N THR A 99 4.38 0.76 -7.53
CA THR A 99 4.12 -0.56 -6.93
C THR A 99 3.10 -1.35 -7.73
N LEU A 100 3.26 -2.67 -7.75
CA LEU A 100 2.29 -3.62 -8.30
C LEU A 100 1.71 -4.45 -7.17
N ASN A 101 0.40 -4.35 -6.94
CA ASN A 101 -0.27 -4.96 -5.80
C ASN A 101 -1.44 -5.79 -6.28
N HIS A 102 -1.58 -6.97 -5.68
CA HIS A 102 -2.75 -7.82 -5.82
C HIS A 102 -3.90 -7.23 -4.99
N GLU A 103 -5.05 -7.06 -5.64
CA GLU A 103 -6.26 -6.59 -4.98
C GLU A 103 -7.13 -7.79 -4.64
N ASP A 104 -7.41 -7.96 -3.35
CA ASP A 104 -8.30 -9.00 -2.85
C ASP A 104 -9.05 -8.51 -1.59
N GLY A 105 -9.72 -7.36 -1.72
CA GLY A 105 -10.50 -6.75 -0.65
C GLY A 105 -9.72 -5.74 0.19
N PHE A 106 -10.21 -5.46 1.40
CA PHE A 106 -9.71 -4.35 2.23
C PHE A 106 -8.30 -4.59 2.76
N SER A 107 -7.92 -5.86 2.96
CA SER A 107 -6.59 -6.26 3.43
C SER A 107 -5.47 -5.89 2.45
N SER A 108 -5.79 -5.68 1.16
CA SER A 108 -4.83 -5.20 0.15
C SER A 108 -4.20 -3.84 0.51
N ALA A 109 -4.82 -3.06 1.41
CA ALA A 109 -4.22 -1.84 1.92
C ALA A 109 -2.89 -2.08 2.66
N PHE A 110 -2.74 -3.20 3.38
CA PHE A 110 -1.48 -3.55 4.04
C PHE A 110 -0.40 -3.94 3.03
N VAL A 111 -0.80 -4.60 1.94
CA VAL A 111 0.10 -4.91 0.81
C VAL A 111 0.57 -3.60 0.17
N VAL A 112 -0.34 -2.68 -0.14
CA VAL A 112 0.02 -1.36 -0.70
C VAL A 112 0.96 -0.61 0.24
N ALA A 113 0.69 -0.59 1.55
CA ALA A 113 1.56 0.07 2.52
C ALA A 113 2.96 -0.56 2.56
N HIS A 114 3.04 -1.89 2.58
CA HIS A 114 4.28 -2.66 2.55
C HIS A 114 5.12 -2.37 1.29
N GLU A 115 4.50 -2.48 0.11
CA GLU A 115 5.19 -2.24 -1.16
C GLU A 115 5.64 -0.77 -1.30
N THR A 116 4.84 0.19 -0.83
CA THR A 116 5.27 1.60 -0.78
C THR A 116 6.41 1.80 0.24
N GLY A 117 6.45 1.02 1.32
CA GLY A 117 7.56 1.01 2.28
C GLY A 117 8.88 0.63 1.64
N HIS A 118 8.88 -0.39 0.77
CA HIS A 118 10.05 -0.71 -0.07
C HIS A 118 10.48 0.46 -0.95
N VAL A 119 9.54 1.13 -1.61
CA VAL A 119 9.84 2.29 -2.47
C VAL A 119 10.46 3.44 -1.68
N LEU A 120 10.06 3.61 -0.42
CA LEU A 120 10.65 4.54 0.55
C LEU A 120 11.98 4.07 1.17
N GLY A 121 12.45 2.88 0.80
CA GLY A 121 13.76 2.35 1.17
C GLY A 121 13.79 1.43 2.39
N MET A 122 12.62 0.95 2.84
CA MET A 122 12.53 -0.05 3.91
C MET A 122 12.78 -1.46 3.36
N GLU A 123 13.45 -2.29 4.14
CA GLU A 123 13.69 -3.70 3.86
C GLU A 123 12.78 -4.57 4.73
N HIS A 124 12.72 -5.87 4.43
CA HIS A 124 11.94 -6.79 5.24
C HIS A 124 12.47 -6.91 6.68
N ASP A 125 11.54 -6.97 7.64
CA ASP A 125 11.86 -7.28 9.03
C ASP A 125 12.38 -8.71 9.19
N GLY A 126 13.49 -8.86 9.93
CA GLY A 126 14.14 -10.14 10.17
C GLY A 126 15.03 -10.65 9.03
N GLN A 127 15.10 -9.93 7.89
CA GLN A 127 16.02 -10.25 6.80
C GLN A 127 17.25 -9.35 6.86
N GLY A 128 18.30 -9.80 7.55
CA GLY A 128 19.55 -9.04 7.66
C GLY A 128 19.49 -7.87 8.66
N ASN A 129 18.39 -7.71 9.40
CA ASN A 129 18.24 -6.74 10.48
C ASN A 129 17.77 -7.42 11.78
N ARG A 130 17.64 -6.65 12.87
CA ARG A 130 17.32 -7.15 14.22
C ARG A 130 15.83 -7.16 14.55
N CYS A 131 14.95 -6.90 13.57
CA CYS A 131 13.51 -6.77 13.80
C CYS A 131 12.73 -8.08 13.52
N GLY A 132 13.41 -9.23 13.54
CA GLY A 132 12.78 -10.53 13.31
C GLY A 132 11.66 -10.85 14.32
N ASP A 133 11.83 -10.47 15.58
CA ASP A 133 10.82 -10.70 16.63
C ASP A 133 9.55 -9.85 16.42
N GLU A 134 9.66 -8.72 15.72
CA GLU A 134 8.54 -7.82 15.43
C GLU A 134 7.64 -8.34 14.31
N THR A 135 8.15 -9.25 13.46
CA THR A 135 7.36 -9.87 12.38
C THR A 135 6.11 -10.55 12.94
N ALA A 136 6.28 -11.38 13.98
CA ALA A 136 5.19 -12.09 14.67
C ALA A 136 4.24 -11.16 15.45
N MET A 137 4.65 -9.91 15.66
CA MET A 137 3.81 -8.88 16.28
C MET A 137 2.95 -8.13 15.26
N GLY A 138 3.08 -8.44 13.97
CA GLY A 138 2.29 -7.83 12.89
C GLY A 138 2.96 -6.60 12.27
N SER A 139 4.29 -6.57 12.20
CA SER A 139 4.99 -5.46 11.55
C SER A 139 4.61 -5.35 10.07
N VAL A 140 4.43 -4.12 9.58
CA VAL A 140 4.01 -3.85 8.19
C VAL A 140 5.03 -4.44 7.20
N MET A 141 6.33 -4.36 7.51
CA MET A 141 7.42 -4.87 6.66
C MET A 141 7.79 -6.35 6.91
N ALA A 142 6.94 -7.12 7.59
CA ALA A 142 7.13 -8.57 7.71
C ALA A 142 7.12 -9.25 6.31
N PRO A 143 8.06 -10.17 6.00
CA PRO A 143 8.15 -10.80 4.66
C PRO A 143 6.89 -11.56 4.23
N LEU A 144 6.18 -12.10 5.21
CA LEU A 144 4.81 -12.54 5.05
C LEU A 144 3.96 -11.46 5.71
N VAL A 145 3.18 -10.72 4.93
CA VAL A 145 2.32 -9.64 5.44
C VAL A 145 1.38 -10.23 6.50
N GLN A 146 1.74 -10.03 7.76
CA GLN A 146 0.99 -10.46 8.95
C GLN A 146 0.21 -9.31 9.59
N ALA A 147 0.51 -8.07 9.19
CA ALA A 147 -0.23 -6.88 9.59
C ALA A 147 -1.70 -7.01 9.18
N ALA A 148 -2.60 -6.66 10.10
CA ALA A 148 -4.04 -6.75 9.92
C ALA A 148 -4.75 -5.63 10.69
N PHE A 149 -6.02 -5.40 10.41
CA PHE A 149 -6.80 -4.30 11.01
C PHE A 149 -6.78 -4.23 12.54
N HIS A 150 -6.63 -5.36 13.22
CA HIS A 150 -6.62 -5.43 14.69
C HIS A 150 -5.22 -5.38 15.31
N ARG A 151 -4.17 -5.42 14.48
CA ARG A 151 -2.77 -5.47 14.91
C ARG A 151 -1.84 -5.15 13.73
N TYR A 152 -1.26 -3.95 13.76
CA TYR A 152 -0.20 -3.54 12.86
C TYR A 152 0.69 -2.49 13.54
N HIS A 153 1.95 -2.41 13.11
CA HIS A 153 2.90 -1.35 13.48
C HIS A 153 4.07 -1.32 12.48
N TRP A 154 4.83 -0.24 12.46
CA TRP A 154 6.13 -0.17 11.79
C TRP A 154 7.22 -0.57 12.76
N SER A 155 8.13 -1.44 12.33
CA SER A 155 9.23 -1.86 13.17
C SER A 155 10.23 -0.73 13.42
N MET A 156 11.07 -0.91 14.44
CA MET A 156 12.18 0.02 14.67
C MET A 156 13.13 0.10 13.45
N CYS A 157 13.31 -1.02 12.73
CA CYS A 157 14.14 -1.09 11.54
C CYS A 157 13.53 -0.28 10.39
N SER A 158 12.23 -0.42 10.16
CA SER A 158 11.47 0.33 9.14
C SER A 158 11.61 1.84 9.34
N GLY A 159 11.36 2.32 10.56
CA GLY A 159 11.50 3.74 10.90
C GLY A 159 12.93 4.27 10.76
N GLN A 160 13.94 3.45 11.12
CA GLN A 160 15.35 3.82 10.93
C GLN A 160 15.76 3.88 9.45
N GLU A 161 15.29 2.93 8.64
CA GLU A 161 15.57 2.87 7.21
C GLU A 161 14.93 4.04 6.47
N LEU A 162 13.67 4.34 6.75
CA LEU A 162 13.00 5.52 6.21
C LEU A 162 13.78 6.81 6.53
N LYS A 163 14.20 6.99 7.78
CA LYS A 163 14.97 8.17 8.19
C LYS A 163 16.29 8.35 7.44
N ARG A 164 16.88 7.27 6.92
CA ARG A 164 18.11 7.36 6.10
C ARG A 164 17.83 7.98 4.73
N TYR A 165 16.65 7.74 4.15
CA TYR A 165 16.33 8.13 2.77
C TYR A 165 15.38 9.32 2.66
N ILE A 166 14.56 9.58 3.67
CA ILE A 166 13.49 10.60 3.60
C ILE A 166 14.01 12.00 3.22
N HIS A 167 15.21 12.35 3.67
CA HIS A 167 15.85 13.63 3.36
C HIS A 167 16.35 13.75 1.90
N SER A 168 16.35 12.66 1.14
CA SER A 168 16.71 12.64 -0.30
C SER A 168 15.50 12.71 -1.23
N TYR A 169 14.27 12.68 -0.68
CA TYR A 169 13.04 12.64 -1.44
C TYR A 169 12.41 14.03 -1.56
N ASP A 170 13.08 14.92 -2.30
CA ASP A 170 12.64 16.32 -2.48
C ASP A 170 11.25 16.45 -3.13
N CYS A 171 10.81 15.46 -3.90
CA CYS A 171 9.47 15.43 -4.51
C CYS A 171 8.33 15.22 -3.52
N LEU A 172 8.62 14.92 -2.25
CA LEU A 172 7.59 14.75 -1.22
C LEU A 172 7.40 16.01 -0.36
N LEU A 173 8.13 17.09 -0.67
CA LEU A 173 8.18 18.30 0.15
C LEU A 173 7.19 19.38 -0.30
N ASP A 174 6.70 19.31 -1.53
CA ASP A 174 5.67 20.21 -2.02
C ASP A 174 4.29 19.87 -1.43
N ASP A 175 3.48 20.92 -1.27
CA ASP A 175 2.10 20.74 -0.84
C ASP A 175 1.28 20.30 -2.06
N PRO A 176 0.70 19.07 -2.05
CA PRO A 176 -0.09 18.58 -3.18
C PRO A 176 -1.37 19.40 -3.40
N PHE A 177 -1.72 20.33 -2.48
CA PHE A 177 -2.83 21.26 -2.66
C PHE A 177 -2.49 22.72 -2.34
N LYS A 178 -3.02 23.62 -3.15
CA LYS A 178 -3.34 24.99 -2.70
C LYS A 178 -4.56 24.93 -1.76
N HIS A 179 -4.33 24.53 -0.51
CA HIS A 179 -5.04 24.93 0.72
C HIS A 179 -6.54 24.60 0.97
N ASP A 180 -7.18 23.62 0.31
CA ASP A 180 -8.51 23.14 0.73
C ASP A 180 -8.55 21.60 0.82
N TRP A 181 -7.90 21.03 1.85
CA TRP A 181 -8.05 19.61 2.15
C TRP A 181 -9.50 19.31 2.55
N PRO A 182 -10.23 18.42 1.83
CA PRO A 182 -11.50 17.95 2.34
C PRO A 182 -11.25 17.25 3.69
N GLN A 183 -12.20 17.37 4.61
CA GLN A 183 -12.14 16.65 5.88
C GLN A 183 -11.90 15.15 5.58
N LEU A 184 -10.96 14.53 6.30
CA LEU A 184 -10.68 13.12 6.16
C LEU A 184 -12.00 12.33 6.18
N PRO A 185 -12.26 11.46 5.19
CA PRO A 185 -13.48 10.68 5.18
C PRO A 185 -13.55 9.83 6.45
N GLU A 186 -14.78 9.67 6.96
CA GLU A 186 -15.04 8.86 8.15
C GLU A 186 -14.48 7.44 8.02
N LEU A 187 -14.25 6.78 9.17
CA LEU A 187 -13.66 5.44 9.24
C LEU A 187 -14.36 4.48 8.25
N PRO A 188 -13.63 3.61 7.53
CA PRO A 188 -14.21 2.74 6.50
C PRO A 188 -15.41 1.90 6.99
N GLY A 189 -15.41 1.51 8.26
CA GLY A 189 -16.51 0.75 8.89
C GLY A 189 -17.84 1.52 9.01
N ILE A 190 -17.86 2.83 8.76
CA ILE A 190 -19.07 3.64 8.69
C ILE A 190 -19.71 3.52 7.30
N ASN A 191 -18.90 3.48 6.25
CA ASN A 191 -19.37 3.39 4.87
C ASN A 191 -19.57 1.96 4.38
N TYR A 192 -18.96 0.98 5.06
CA TYR A 192 -19.03 -0.44 4.70
C TYR A 192 -19.33 -1.28 5.95
N SER A 193 -20.51 -1.88 5.98
CA SER A 193 -20.90 -2.85 7.01
C SER A 193 -19.96 -4.06 7.04
N MET A 194 -19.93 -4.80 8.16
CA MET A 194 -19.12 -6.03 8.25
C MET A 194 -19.50 -7.06 7.18
N ASP A 195 -20.78 -7.13 6.79
CA ASP A 195 -21.21 -7.98 5.67
C ASP A 195 -20.61 -7.54 4.34
N GLU A 196 -20.55 -6.23 4.07
CA GLU A 196 -19.93 -5.70 2.86
C GLU A 196 -18.43 -5.96 2.86
N GLN A 197 -17.75 -5.76 4.00
CA GLN A 197 -16.34 -6.12 4.16
C GLN A 197 -16.09 -7.61 3.89
N CYS A 198 -16.91 -8.51 4.44
CA CYS A 198 -16.83 -9.94 4.11
C CYS A 198 -17.05 -10.22 2.62
N ARG A 199 -17.94 -9.50 1.95
CA ARG A 199 -18.16 -9.68 0.50
C ARG A 199 -16.99 -9.18 -0.34
N PHE A 200 -16.32 -8.12 0.09
CA PHE A 200 -15.12 -7.62 -0.59
C PHE A 200 -13.96 -8.61 -0.47
N ASP A 201 -13.77 -9.20 0.71
CA ASP A 201 -12.64 -10.10 0.96
C ASP A 201 -12.90 -11.54 0.46
N PHE A 202 -14.13 -12.05 0.55
CA PHE A 202 -14.44 -13.46 0.27
C PHE A 202 -15.41 -13.69 -0.91
N GLY A 203 -16.00 -12.62 -1.43
CA GLY A 203 -16.89 -12.66 -2.58
C GLY A 203 -18.38 -12.71 -2.23
N VAL A 204 -19.20 -12.78 -3.28
CA VAL A 204 -20.67 -12.74 -3.17
C VAL A 204 -21.18 -13.97 -2.39
N GLY A 205 -22.00 -13.72 -1.36
CA GLY A 205 -22.60 -14.77 -0.52
C GLY A 205 -21.97 -14.91 0.86
N TYR A 206 -20.80 -14.32 1.08
CA TYR A 206 -20.19 -14.22 2.41
C TYR A 206 -20.83 -13.07 3.20
N LYS A 207 -20.94 -13.29 4.51
CA LYS A 207 -21.50 -12.36 5.50
C LYS A 207 -20.81 -12.58 6.82
N ILE A 208 -21.03 -11.68 7.77
CA ILE A 208 -20.48 -11.84 9.10
C ILE A 208 -20.94 -13.15 9.73
N CYS A 209 -19.98 -13.80 10.41
CA CYS A 209 -20.26 -14.97 11.22
C CYS A 209 -21.05 -14.55 12.47
N THR A 210 -22.36 -14.76 12.47
CA THR A 210 -23.24 -14.43 13.62
C THR A 210 -23.14 -15.45 14.76
N SER A 211 -22.39 -16.54 14.60
CA SER A 211 -22.15 -17.53 15.65
C SER A 211 -20.92 -17.24 16.51
N VAL A 212 -20.23 -16.12 16.27
CA VAL A 212 -19.25 -15.59 17.22
C VAL A 212 -20.02 -14.72 18.20
N SER A 213 -20.66 -15.35 19.20
CA SER A 213 -21.09 -14.63 20.39
C SER A 213 -19.86 -13.94 20.98
N LEU A 214 -19.89 -12.61 21.06
CA LEU A 214 -19.02 -11.88 21.97
C LEU A 214 -19.19 -12.53 23.34
N VAL A 215 -18.15 -13.19 23.85
CA VAL A 215 -18.06 -13.45 25.28
C VAL A 215 -17.80 -12.10 25.92
N SER A 216 -18.88 -11.35 26.11
CA SER A 216 -18.98 -10.43 27.22
C SER A 216 -18.88 -11.27 28.50
N ASP A 217 -18.03 -10.82 29.41
CA ASP A 217 -17.89 -11.27 30.80
C ASP A 217 -16.95 -12.47 31.07
N ILE A 218 -15.71 -12.16 31.46
CA ILE A 218 -15.10 -12.73 32.66
C ILE A 218 -14.48 -11.58 33.48
N VAL A 219 -15.21 -11.23 34.54
CA VAL A 219 -14.85 -10.62 35.86
C VAL A 219 -13.58 -9.78 35.96
#